data_AF-F6WLI7-F1
#
_entry.id   AF-F6WLI7-F1
#
_cell.length_a   1.000
_cell.length_b   1.000
_cell.length_c   1.000
_cell.angle_alpha   90.00
_cell.angle_beta   90.00
_cell.angle_gamma   90.00
#
_symmetry.space_group_name_H-M   'P 1'
#
loop_
_entity.id
_entity.type
_entity.pdbx_description
1 polymer ?
#
loop_
_entity_poly.entity_id
_entity_poly.type
_entity_poly.pdbx_seq_one_letter_code
_entity_poly.pdbx_strand_id
1 'polypeptide(L)'
;MMRIYKSFPVICIIIFIIMFTYYNIRTLEYALFRTIEVLTVHENYNVGVIGHAPPQEESERLWEFVHKLQYQCKKSARIGGNSHNGDGSYEICFEDKYWPLQSSSSHKCLVYSFGIGGDISFDEALANKGCEVHSFDPSTKWEDGRVFPSGVTFHKIGISDKDLDADESGW
;
A
#
# COMPACT_ATOMS: atom_id res chain seq x y z
N MET A 1 -18.34 8.30 -71.40
CA MET A 1 -17.24 7.50 -70.83
C MET A 1 -16.67 8.29 -69.65
N MET A 2 -17.13 8.04 -68.42
CA MET A 2 -16.76 8.85 -67.24
C MET A 2 -16.06 7.94 -66.22
N ARG A 3 -14.73 8.09 -66.09
CA ARG A 3 -13.88 7.34 -65.16
C ARG A 3 -14.10 7.86 -63.74
N ILE A 4 -14.75 7.07 -62.90
CA ILE A 4 -14.80 7.29 -61.44
C ILE A 4 -13.44 6.84 -60.89
N TYR A 5 -12.55 7.78 -60.58
CA TYR A 5 -11.25 7.49 -60.00
C TYR A 5 -11.37 7.11 -58.51
N LYS A 6 -10.67 6.04 -58.14
CA LYS A 6 -10.55 5.45 -56.81
C LYS A 6 -9.84 6.42 -55.83
N SER A 7 -10.55 7.38 -55.24
CA SER A 7 -9.98 8.28 -54.20
C SER A 7 -10.19 7.78 -52.75
N PHE A 8 -10.98 6.73 -52.56
CA PHE A 8 -11.27 6.14 -51.25
C PHE A 8 -10.05 5.57 -50.49
N PRO A 9 -9.05 4.90 -51.12
CA PRO A 9 -7.98 4.26 -50.36
C PRO A 9 -6.95 5.25 -49.80
N VAL A 10 -6.76 6.41 -50.44
CA VAL A 10 -5.75 7.40 -50.01
C VAL A 10 -6.17 8.09 -48.72
N ILE A 11 -7.46 8.42 -48.58
CA ILE A 11 -8.00 9.07 -47.38
C ILE A 11 -7.89 8.14 -46.17
N CYS A 12 -8.22 6.85 -46.31
CA CYS A 12 -8.08 5.87 -45.24
C CYS A 12 -6.63 5.69 -44.77
N ILE A 13 -5.66 5.70 -45.70
CA ILE A 13 -4.23 5.59 -45.37
C ILE A 13 -3.77 6.82 -44.58
N ILE A 14 -4.18 8.03 -44.99
CA ILE A 14 -3.84 9.27 -44.28
C ILE A 14 -4.41 9.27 -42.85
N ILE A 15 -5.67 8.86 -42.68
CA ILE A 15 -6.30 8.76 -41.36
C ILE A 15 -5.56 7.75 -40.47
N PHE A 16 -5.17 6.59 -41.01
CA PHE A 16 -4.44 5.57 -40.26
C PHE A 16 -3.06 6.07 -39.81
N ILE A 17 -2.33 6.77 -40.69
CA ILE A 17 -1.03 7.36 -40.35
C ILE A 17 -1.20 8.40 -39.24
N ILE A 18 -2.20 9.30 -39.32
CA ILE A 18 -2.46 10.32 -38.29
C ILE A 18 -2.80 9.68 -36.94
N MET A 19 -3.64 8.64 -36.94
CA MET A 19 -4.01 7.94 -35.71
C MET A 19 -2.82 7.20 -35.09
N PHE A 20 -2.01 6.55 -35.93
CA PHE A 20 -0.81 5.84 -35.48
C PHE A 20 0.23 6.82 -34.92
N THR A 21 0.50 7.93 -35.62
CA THR A 21 1.45 8.94 -35.12
C THR A 21 0.94 9.59 -33.84
N TYR A 22 -0.34 9.94 -33.76
CA TYR A 22 -0.96 10.47 -32.53
C TYR A 22 -0.79 9.49 -31.36
N TYR A 23 -1.09 8.20 -31.56
CA TYR A 23 -0.96 7.20 -30.50
C TYR A 23 0.49 7.03 -30.04
N ASN A 24 1.44 6.97 -30.99
CA ASN A 24 2.87 6.86 -30.64
C ASN A 24 3.38 8.10 -29.90
N ILE A 25 2.99 9.32 -30.31
CA ILE A 25 3.35 10.57 -29.63
C ILE A 25 2.79 10.57 -28.20
N ARG A 26 1.51 10.22 -28.02
CA ARG A 26 0.89 10.15 -26.68
C ARG A 26 1.60 9.13 -25.79
N THR A 27 1.95 7.98 -26.34
CA THR A 27 2.69 6.94 -25.61
C THR A 27 4.07 7.45 -25.18
N LEU A 28 4.77 8.17 -26.06
CA LEU A 28 6.05 8.81 -25.75
C LEU A 28 5.92 9.90 -24.69
N GLU A 29 4.89 10.76 -24.77
CA GLU A 29 4.60 11.79 -23.76
C GLU A 29 4.37 11.17 -22.38
N TYR A 30 3.58 10.09 -22.30
CA TYR A 30 3.36 9.36 -21.04
C TYR A 30 4.63 8.76 -20.47
N ALA A 31 5.47 8.13 -21.32
CA ALA A 31 6.74 7.57 -20.90
C ALA A 31 7.72 8.65 -20.43
N LEU A 32 7.81 9.77 -21.16
CA LEU A 32 8.67 10.90 -20.82
C LEU A 32 8.22 11.54 -19.51
N PHE A 33 6.93 11.80 -19.32
CA PHE A 33 6.39 12.40 -18.10
C PHE A 33 6.64 11.53 -16.86
N ARG A 34 6.42 10.21 -16.97
CA ARG A 34 6.78 9.24 -15.94
C ARG A 34 8.27 9.28 -15.58
N THR A 35 9.13 9.34 -16.59
CA THR A 35 10.59 9.35 -16.38
C THR A 35 11.03 10.66 -15.71
N ILE A 36 10.47 11.80 -16.12
CA ILE A 36 10.72 13.11 -15.52
C ILE A 36 10.21 13.15 -14.07
N GLU A 37 9.05 12.60 -13.78
CA GLU A 37 8.52 12.52 -12.41
C GLU A 37 9.45 11.69 -11.50
N VAL A 38 9.98 10.56 -11.99
CA VAL A 38 10.97 9.76 -11.25
C VAL A 38 12.28 10.53 -11.05
N LEU A 39 12.80 11.22 -12.06
CA LEU A 39 14.05 11.97 -11.98
C LEU A 39 13.94 13.22 -11.09
N THR A 40 12.82 13.94 -11.12
CA THR A 40 12.59 15.14 -10.30
C THR A 40 12.41 14.80 -8.81
N VAL A 41 11.98 13.58 -8.49
CA VAL A 41 12.03 13.06 -7.10
C VAL A 41 13.46 12.86 -6.63
N HIS A 42 14.40 12.52 -7.52
CA HIS A 42 15.81 12.33 -7.17
C HIS A 42 16.63 13.63 -7.13
N GLU A 43 16.36 14.62 -7.99
CA GLU A 43 17.16 15.86 -8.04
C GLU A 43 16.94 16.83 -6.87
N ASN A 44 15.80 16.78 -6.19
CA ASN A 44 15.49 17.72 -5.09
C ASN A 44 16.00 17.27 -3.71
N TYR A 45 16.82 16.22 -3.63
CA TYR A 45 17.26 15.65 -2.35
C TYR A 45 18.79 15.49 -2.33
N ASN A 46 19.50 16.54 -1.90
CA ASN A 46 20.94 16.51 -1.60
C ASN A 46 21.19 15.76 -0.28
N VAL A 47 20.95 14.46 -0.27
CA VAL A 47 21.28 13.58 0.86
C VAL A 47 22.23 12.52 0.33
N GLY A 48 23.22 12.09 1.14
CA GLY A 48 24.32 11.21 0.71
C GLY A 48 23.86 9.96 -0.05
N VAL A 49 24.77 9.28 -0.76
CA VAL A 49 24.42 8.08 -1.55
C VAL A 49 23.62 7.08 -0.70
N ILE A 50 22.50 6.56 -1.25
CA ILE A 50 21.61 5.64 -0.52
C ILE A 50 22.39 4.46 0.05
N GLY A 51 22.16 4.17 1.33
CA GLY A 51 22.83 3.08 2.06
C GLY A 51 24.28 3.39 2.44
N HIS A 52 24.76 4.61 2.18
CA HIS A 52 26.10 5.06 2.52
C HIS A 52 26.09 6.35 3.35
N ALA A 53 24.93 6.93 3.63
CA ALA A 53 24.80 8.08 4.52
C ALA A 53 24.83 7.64 6.00
N PRO A 54 25.12 8.56 6.94
CA PRO A 54 24.99 8.29 8.37
C PRO A 54 23.58 7.81 8.74
N PRO A 55 23.41 7.01 9.81
CA PRO A 55 22.12 6.47 10.23
C PRO A 55 21.01 7.53 10.39
N GLN A 56 21.36 8.72 10.85
CA GLN A 56 20.42 9.84 11.00
C GLN A 56 19.83 10.28 9.65
N GLU A 57 20.66 10.45 8.62
CA GLU A 57 20.22 10.84 7.28
C GLU A 57 19.40 9.73 6.61
N GLU A 58 19.78 8.46 6.80
CA GLU A 58 18.99 7.33 6.31
C GLU A 58 17.62 7.24 7.02
N SER A 59 17.58 7.52 8.32
CA SER A 59 16.33 7.59 9.08
C SER A 59 15.44 8.74 8.61
N GLU A 60 15.99 9.92 8.36
CA GLU A 60 15.25 11.07 7.83
C GLU A 60 14.72 10.79 6.42
N ARG A 61 15.53 10.14 5.57
CA ARG A 61 15.08 9.70 4.26
C ARG A 61 13.92 8.72 4.35
N LEU A 62 14.01 7.72 5.23
CA LEU A 62 12.92 6.77 5.45
C LEU A 62 11.68 7.50 5.96
N TRP A 63 11.84 8.40 6.92
CA TRP A 63 10.75 9.21 7.47
C TRP A 63 10.03 10.02 6.38
N GLU A 64 10.78 10.75 5.55
CA GLU A 64 10.22 11.50 4.43
C GLU A 64 9.53 10.59 3.42
N PHE A 65 10.12 9.44 3.10
CA PHE A 65 9.52 8.47 2.20
C PHE A 65 8.17 7.95 2.72
N VAL A 66 8.09 7.58 4.00
CA VAL A 66 6.84 7.03 4.58
C VAL A 66 5.76 8.08 4.80
N HIS A 67 6.14 9.35 5.02
CA HIS A 67 5.17 10.46 5.19
C HIS A 67 4.72 11.09 3.88
N LYS A 68 5.50 10.94 2.81
CA LYS A 68 5.11 11.43 1.49
C LYS A 68 4.04 10.51 0.91
N LEU A 69 2.84 11.07 0.72
CA LEU A 69 1.73 10.36 0.09
C LEU A 69 2.10 9.89 -1.33
N GLN A 70 2.42 8.61 -1.47
CA GLN A 70 2.78 7.98 -2.75
C GLN A 70 1.53 7.75 -3.62
N TYR A 71 0.37 7.59 -2.99
CA TYR A 71 -0.87 7.21 -3.66
C TYR A 71 -2.11 7.76 -2.95
N GLN A 72 -3.02 8.35 -3.72
CA GLN A 72 -4.33 8.76 -3.23
C GLN A 72 -5.35 7.64 -3.45
N CYS A 73 -5.73 6.96 -2.37
CA CYS A 73 -6.79 5.96 -2.43
C CYS A 73 -8.16 6.60 -2.60
N LYS A 74 -8.95 6.12 -3.57
CA LYS A 74 -10.31 6.60 -3.85
C LYS A 74 -11.37 5.83 -3.08
N LYS A 75 -11.03 4.62 -2.61
CA LYS A 75 -11.93 3.72 -1.88
C LYS A 75 -11.26 3.33 -0.57
N SER A 76 -11.06 4.31 0.30
CA SER A 76 -10.52 4.08 1.64
C SER A 76 -11.64 3.98 2.67
N ALA A 77 -11.38 3.27 3.76
CA ALA A 77 -12.25 3.29 4.93
C ALA A 77 -11.42 3.18 6.21
N ARG A 78 -11.91 3.84 7.26
CA ARG A 78 -11.35 3.76 8.60
C ARG A 78 -11.82 2.49 9.28
N ILE A 79 -10.88 1.67 9.74
CA ILE A 79 -11.09 0.34 10.32
C ILE A 79 -10.62 0.34 11.77
N GLY A 80 -11.35 -0.36 12.64
CA GLY A 80 -11.06 -0.43 14.06
C GLY A 80 -11.45 0.81 14.84
N GLY A 81 -10.90 0.91 16.04
CA GLY A 81 -11.08 1.94 17.03
C GLY A 81 -12.41 1.95 17.74
N ASN A 82 -12.42 2.58 18.92
CA ASN A 82 -13.62 2.76 19.72
C ASN A 82 -14.48 3.94 19.19
N SER A 83 -15.77 3.93 19.52
CA SER A 83 -16.70 4.98 19.09
C SER A 83 -16.51 6.35 19.78
N HIS A 84 -15.60 6.47 20.76
CA HIS A 84 -15.49 7.66 21.61
C HIS A 84 -14.48 8.67 21.08
N ASN A 85 -13.34 8.23 20.56
CA ASN A 85 -12.32 9.13 20.00
C ASN A 85 -11.68 8.64 18.69
N GLY A 86 -12.05 7.44 18.21
CA GLY A 86 -11.45 6.85 17.02
C GLY A 86 -9.97 6.46 17.21
N ASP A 87 -9.49 6.42 18.45
CA ASP A 87 -8.20 5.83 18.77
C ASP A 87 -8.24 4.31 18.52
N GLY A 88 -7.12 3.75 18.08
CA GLY A 88 -7.03 2.36 17.61
C GLY A 88 -7.60 2.11 16.21
N SER A 89 -7.94 3.16 15.45
CA SER A 89 -8.44 3.03 14.07
C SER A 89 -7.47 3.54 13.01
N TYR A 90 -7.41 2.82 11.88
CA TYR A 90 -6.49 3.08 10.77
C TYR A 90 -7.24 3.19 9.44
N GLU A 91 -6.77 4.07 8.56
CA GLU A 91 -7.31 4.22 7.21
C GLU A 91 -6.73 3.14 6.28
N ILE A 92 -7.59 2.30 5.71
CA ILE A 92 -7.19 1.20 4.82
C ILE A 92 -7.74 1.43 3.41
N CYS A 93 -6.92 1.19 2.39
CA CYS A 93 -7.33 1.30 1.00
C CYS A 93 -7.95 -0.02 0.48
N PHE A 94 -9.22 0.03 0.08
CA PHE A 94 -10.01 -1.12 -0.40
C PHE A 94 -10.23 -1.13 -1.92
N GLU A 95 -9.34 -0.48 -2.67
CA GLU A 95 -9.32 -0.61 -4.12
C GLU A 95 -8.88 -2.02 -4.53
N ASP A 96 -9.51 -2.55 -5.58
CA ASP A 96 -9.35 -3.94 -5.99
C ASP A 96 -7.90 -4.33 -6.29
N LYS A 97 -7.06 -3.37 -6.72
CA LYS A 97 -5.61 -3.60 -6.97
C LYS A 97 -4.78 -3.83 -5.71
N TYR A 98 -5.23 -3.37 -4.55
CA TYR A 98 -4.53 -3.51 -3.26
C TYR A 98 -5.26 -4.45 -2.31
N TRP A 99 -6.57 -4.62 -2.51
CA TRP A 99 -7.43 -5.42 -1.65
C TRP A 99 -8.38 -6.29 -2.48
N PRO A 100 -7.88 -7.35 -3.12
CA PRO A 100 -8.68 -8.19 -4.02
C PRO A 100 -9.70 -9.10 -3.29
N LEU A 101 -9.93 -8.92 -1.97
CA LEU A 101 -10.92 -9.70 -1.19
C LEU A 101 -12.33 -9.62 -1.77
N GLN A 102 -12.67 -8.59 -2.55
CA GLN A 102 -14.03 -8.41 -3.04
C GLN A 102 -14.35 -9.23 -4.30
N SER A 103 -13.35 -9.70 -5.05
CA SER A 103 -13.56 -10.29 -6.38
C SER A 103 -13.26 -11.79 -6.48
N SER A 104 -12.63 -12.40 -5.46
CA SER A 104 -12.35 -13.84 -5.44
C SER A 104 -12.62 -14.47 -4.09
N SER A 105 -13.48 -15.50 -4.08
CA SER A 105 -13.77 -16.34 -2.91
C SER A 105 -12.59 -17.20 -2.45
N SER A 106 -11.46 -17.18 -3.18
CA SER A 106 -10.23 -17.90 -2.81
C SER A 106 -9.14 -17.00 -2.24
N HIS A 107 -9.41 -15.69 -2.09
CA HIS A 107 -8.38 -14.77 -1.60
C HIS A 107 -8.13 -14.99 -0.10
N LYS A 108 -6.84 -14.99 0.27
CA LYS A 108 -6.35 -15.10 1.63
C LYS A 108 -5.66 -13.78 1.97
N CYS A 109 -6.13 -13.08 2.99
CA CYS A 109 -5.40 -11.98 3.59
C CYS A 109 -4.82 -12.42 4.93
N LEU A 110 -3.62 -11.94 5.21
CA LEU A 110 -2.85 -12.24 6.41
C LEU A 110 -2.42 -10.91 7.04
N VAL A 111 -2.70 -10.75 8.33
CA VAL A 111 -2.41 -9.53 9.08
C VAL A 111 -1.55 -9.89 10.27
N TYR A 112 -0.42 -9.17 10.41
CA TYR A 112 0.41 -9.18 11.61
C TYR A 112 0.32 -7.79 12.25
N SER A 113 -0.11 -7.74 13.50
CA SER A 113 -0.38 -6.49 14.23
C SER A 113 0.43 -6.48 15.52
N PHE A 114 1.46 -5.64 15.58
CA PHE A 114 2.38 -5.58 16.72
C PHE A 114 2.10 -4.34 17.58
N GLY A 115 2.15 -4.51 18.90
CA GLY A 115 1.93 -3.43 19.87
C GLY A 115 0.47 -3.00 19.95
N ILE A 116 -0.44 -3.96 20.01
CA ILE A 116 -1.89 -3.70 20.05
C ILE A 116 -2.36 -2.92 21.30
N GLY A 117 -1.56 -2.83 22.37
CA GLY A 117 -1.87 -2.00 23.54
C GLY A 117 -3.16 -2.43 24.26
N GLY A 118 -3.60 -3.68 24.06
CA GLY A 118 -4.87 -4.19 24.58
C GLY A 118 -6.12 -3.78 23.79
N ASP A 119 -5.98 -3.03 22.69
CA ASP A 119 -7.05 -2.74 21.74
C ASP A 119 -6.89 -3.59 20.48
N ILE A 120 -7.81 -4.54 20.27
CA ILE A 120 -7.84 -5.40 19.07
C ILE A 120 -8.96 -5.03 18.10
N SER A 121 -9.60 -3.87 18.27
CA SER A 121 -10.74 -3.47 17.44
C SER A 121 -10.41 -3.40 15.95
N PHE A 122 -9.18 -2.99 15.60
CA PHE A 122 -8.67 -3.04 14.23
C PHE A 122 -8.50 -4.48 13.73
N ASP A 123 -7.86 -5.33 14.54
CA ASP A 123 -7.59 -6.74 14.26
C ASP A 123 -8.89 -7.52 14.03
N GLU A 124 -9.86 -7.37 14.93
CA GLU A 124 -11.17 -8.02 14.82
C GLU A 124 -11.94 -7.54 13.59
N ALA A 125 -11.84 -6.26 13.25
CA ALA A 125 -12.50 -5.71 12.06
C ALA A 125 -11.91 -6.28 10.76
N LEU A 126 -10.61 -6.60 10.73
CA LEU A 126 -9.98 -7.28 9.59
C LEU A 126 -10.27 -8.79 9.57
N ALA A 127 -10.29 -9.44 10.73
CA ALA A 127 -10.68 -10.86 10.83
C ALA A 127 -12.12 -11.08 10.34
N ASN A 128 -13.04 -10.19 10.72
CA ASN A 128 -14.44 -10.19 10.25
C ASN A 128 -14.57 -9.92 8.73
N LYS A 129 -13.52 -9.39 8.08
CA LYS A 129 -13.43 -9.26 6.62
C LYS A 129 -12.83 -10.48 5.93
N GLY A 130 -12.57 -11.56 6.69
CA GLY A 130 -12.06 -12.83 6.18
C GLY A 130 -10.54 -12.98 6.24
N CYS A 131 -9.85 -12.13 7.00
CA CYS A 131 -8.40 -12.26 7.17
C CYS A 131 -8.02 -13.26 8.25
N GLU A 132 -6.92 -13.96 8.02
CA GLU A 132 -6.13 -14.57 9.07
C GLU A 132 -5.37 -13.45 9.79
N VAL A 133 -5.58 -13.32 11.10
CA VAL A 133 -5.05 -12.20 11.88
C VAL A 133 -4.30 -12.71 13.09
N HIS A 134 -3.07 -12.22 13.23
CA HIS A 134 -2.20 -12.47 14.35
C HIS A 134 -1.85 -11.15 15.04
N SER A 135 -2.19 -11.05 16.32
CA SER A 135 -1.92 -9.87 17.14
C SER A 135 -0.80 -10.17 18.14
N PHE A 136 0.14 -9.25 18.31
CA PHE A 136 1.37 -9.45 19.06
C PHE A 136 1.54 -8.31 20.07
N ASP A 137 1.59 -8.63 21.36
CA ASP A 137 1.93 -7.65 22.38
C ASP A 137 2.31 -8.33 23.70
N PRO A 138 3.60 -8.35 24.06
CA PRO A 138 4.07 -9.04 25.25
C PRO A 138 3.64 -8.34 26.57
N SER A 139 3.25 -7.05 26.51
CA SER A 139 2.82 -6.27 27.67
C SER A 139 1.38 -6.54 28.11
N THR A 140 0.59 -7.20 27.28
CA THR A 140 -0.80 -7.52 27.62
C THR A 140 -0.89 -8.65 28.65
N LYS A 141 -2.01 -8.66 29.39
CA LYS A 141 -2.32 -9.71 30.38
C LYS A 141 -2.90 -10.98 29.77
N TRP A 142 -2.94 -11.09 28.44
CA TRP A 142 -3.49 -12.26 27.78
C TRP A 142 -2.46 -13.38 27.74
N GLU A 143 -2.97 -14.61 27.68
CA GLU A 143 -2.15 -15.80 27.51
C GLU A 143 -1.78 -15.96 26.03
N ASP A 144 -0.55 -16.42 25.80
CA ASP A 144 -0.07 -16.75 24.46
C ASP A 144 -0.96 -17.81 23.79
N GLY A 145 -1.19 -17.68 22.49
CA GLY A 145 -2.06 -18.57 21.72
C GLY A 145 -3.57 -18.36 21.95
N ARG A 146 -3.97 -17.33 22.69
CA ARG A 146 -5.41 -16.99 22.85
C ARG A 146 -6.05 -16.73 21.49
N VAL A 147 -7.17 -17.39 21.22
CA VAL A 147 -8.00 -17.11 20.04
C VAL A 147 -9.27 -16.36 20.45
N PHE A 148 -9.52 -15.21 19.82
CA PHE A 148 -10.71 -14.40 20.04
C PHE A 148 -11.91 -14.92 19.23
N PRO A 149 -13.16 -14.60 19.61
CA PRO A 149 -14.35 -15.03 18.88
C PRO A 149 -14.37 -14.65 17.39
N SER A 150 -13.70 -13.54 17.03
CA SER A 150 -13.49 -13.08 15.66
C SER A 150 -12.53 -13.95 14.84
N GLY A 151 -11.78 -14.85 15.48
CA GLY A 151 -10.74 -15.68 14.86
C GLY A 151 -9.32 -15.10 14.96
N VAL A 152 -9.16 -13.91 15.55
CA VAL A 152 -7.84 -13.34 15.83
C VAL A 152 -7.05 -14.24 16.78
N THR A 153 -5.82 -14.57 16.44
CA THR A 153 -4.89 -15.32 17.31
C THR A 153 -3.89 -14.37 17.93
N PHE A 154 -3.78 -14.38 19.25
CA PHE A 154 -2.87 -13.53 19.99
C PHE A 154 -1.58 -14.24 20.37
N HIS A 155 -0.47 -13.51 20.30
CA HIS A 155 0.88 -13.95 20.60
C HIS A 155 1.55 -13.00 21.59
N LYS A 156 2.20 -13.55 22.60
CA LYS A 156 2.90 -12.80 23.64
C LYS A 156 4.36 -12.57 23.25
N ILE A 157 4.57 -11.94 22.11
CA ILE A 157 5.89 -11.76 21.46
C ILE A 157 6.05 -10.30 21.02
N GLY A 158 7.23 -9.72 21.25
CA GLY A 158 7.61 -8.39 20.79
C GLY A 158 8.61 -8.42 19.62
N ILE A 159 8.99 -7.24 19.10
CA ILE A 159 10.05 -7.09 18.08
C ILE A 159 11.29 -6.48 18.74
N SER A 160 12.43 -7.16 18.58
CA SER A 160 13.72 -6.72 19.10
C SER A 160 14.84 -7.13 18.14
N ASP A 161 16.02 -6.55 18.30
CA ASP A 161 17.24 -6.97 17.60
C ASP A 161 17.83 -8.27 18.17
N LYS A 162 17.30 -8.75 19.30
CA LYS A 162 17.73 -9.94 20.03
C LYS A 162 16.54 -10.71 20.58
N ASP A 163 16.70 -12.01 20.72
CA ASP A 163 15.78 -12.86 21.47
C ASP A 163 16.03 -12.66 22.97
N LEU A 164 15.06 -12.08 23.68
CA LEU A 164 15.14 -11.73 25.10
C LEU A 164 13.82 -12.06 25.80
N ASP A 165 13.87 -12.25 27.13
CA ASP A 165 12.68 -12.28 27.97
C ASP A 165 12.13 -10.86 28.14
N ALA A 166 10.80 -10.75 28.28
CA ALA A 166 10.12 -9.49 28.50
C ALA A 166 10.59 -8.78 29.78
N ASP A 167 10.78 -7.46 29.71
CA ASP A 167 11.16 -6.60 30.81
C ASP A 167 10.01 -6.26 31.77
N GLU A 168 10.21 -5.32 32.70
CA GLU A 168 9.17 -4.89 33.66
C GLU A 168 7.96 -4.22 32.99
N SER A 169 8.13 -3.68 31.79
CA SER A 169 7.05 -3.13 30.95
C SER A 169 6.39 -4.20 30.08
N GLY A 170 6.92 -5.43 30.13
CA GLY A 170 6.46 -6.56 29.36
C GLY A 170 6.98 -6.59 27.94
N TRP A 171 8.09 -5.92 27.58
CA TRP A 171 8.68 -5.91 26.22
C TRP A 171 10.08 -6.51 26.15
#